data_AF-M0ZSB8-F1
#
_entry.id   AF-M0ZSB8-F1
#
_cell.length_a   1.000
_cell.length_b   1.000
_cell.length_c   1.000
_cell.angle_alpha   90.00
_cell.angle_beta   90.00
_cell.angle_gamma   90.00
#
_symmetry.space_group_name_H-M   'P 1'
#
loop_
_entity.id
_entity.type
_entity.pdbx_description
1 polymer ?
#
loop_
_entity_poly.entity_id
_entity_poly.type
_entity_poly.pdbx_seq_one_letter_code
_entity_poly.pdbx_strand_id
1 'polypeptide(L)'
;MPSENMLLPENCLALSAALSIYAAAPDVSAERALALEKLKENLPHFSLTLRRVMKDKEEYFSKAAKKTRLVDELIKDQELYTDLKDCRGTLDIQISKLVAKMKDAQTKIKAIEEQKLSLAKRCFKKSSVLDKVEAEFQSLKELKELADSDAARVEENLKYFKSKII
;
A
#
# COMPACT_ATOMS: atom_id res chain seq x y z
N MET A 1 14.33 32.77 53.70
CA MET A 1 14.09 32.96 52.25
C MET A 1 15.07 32.09 51.47
N PRO A 2 14.66 31.49 50.33
CA PRO A 2 15.60 30.84 49.41
C PRO A 2 16.65 31.83 48.93
N SER A 3 17.89 31.36 48.75
CA SER A 3 19.00 32.17 48.22
C SER A 3 18.68 32.77 46.85
N GLU A 4 17.87 32.08 46.05
CA GLU A 4 17.40 32.56 44.74
C GLU A 4 16.53 33.82 44.85
N ASN A 5 15.66 33.87 45.87
CA ASN A 5 14.83 35.05 46.13
C ASN A 5 15.67 36.22 46.66
N MET A 6 16.70 35.96 47.47
CA MET A 6 17.59 37.01 47.98
C MET A 6 18.44 37.68 46.89
N LEU A 7 18.67 36.98 45.77
CA LEU A 7 19.49 37.45 44.66
C LEU A 7 18.69 38.11 43.52
N LEU A 8 17.40 38.38 43.72
CA LEU A 8 16.60 39.21 42.83
C LEU A 8 17.07 40.68 42.89
N PRO A 9 16.95 41.47 41.79
CA PRO A 9 17.47 42.84 41.73
C PRO A 9 17.06 43.72 42.91
N GLU A 10 15.76 43.71 43.23
CA GLU A 10 15.17 44.53 44.29
C GLU A 10 15.67 44.10 45.68
N ASN A 11 15.80 42.78 45.88
CA ASN A 11 16.29 42.19 47.13
C ASN A 11 17.81 42.36 47.29
N CYS A 12 18.57 42.38 46.19
CA CYS A 12 20.00 42.68 46.20
C CYS A 12 20.28 44.14 46.59
N LEU A 13 19.47 45.09 46.12
CA LEU A 13 19.60 46.49 46.51
C LEU A 13 19.30 46.67 48.00
N ALA A 14 18.21 46.06 48.48
CA ALA A 14 17.86 46.07 49.90
C ALA A 14 18.94 45.40 50.77
N LEU A 15 19.49 44.27 50.31
CA LEU A 15 20.54 43.55 51.01
C LEU A 15 21.86 44.34 51.03
N SER A 16 22.25 44.97 49.92
CA SER A 16 23.43 45.83 49.84
C SER A 16 23.35 47.03 50.80
N ALA A 17 22.17 47.65 50.91
CA ALA A 17 21.91 48.72 51.87
C ALA A 17 21.99 48.21 53.32
N ALA A 18 21.36 47.07 53.63
CA ALA A 18 21.42 46.46 54.95
C ALA A 18 22.85 46.05 55.37
N LEU A 19 23.63 45.50 54.44
CA LEU A 19 25.03 45.14 54.65
C LEU A 19 25.88 46.38 54.97
N SER A 20 25.61 47.51 54.31
CA SER A 20 26.30 48.79 54.56
C SER A 20 25.99 49.34 55.95
N ILE A 21 24.73 49.28 56.39
CA ILE A 21 24.29 49.71 57.73
C ILE A 21 24.94 48.83 58.80
N TYR A 22 24.91 47.51 58.60
CA TYR A 22 25.44 46.56 59.57
C TYR A 22 26.97 46.61 59.69
N ALA A 23 27.68 46.83 58.58
CA ALA A 23 29.14 47.00 58.59
C ALA A 23 29.62 48.24 59.35
N ALA A 24 28.76 49.27 59.49
CA ALA A 24 29.06 50.52 60.20
C ALA A 24 28.65 50.50 61.69
N ALA A 25 28.08 49.40 62.18
CA ALA A 25 27.61 49.31 63.55
C ALA A 25 28.80 49.22 64.55
N PRO A 26 28.75 49.94 65.69
CA PRO A 26 29.89 50.09 66.60
C PRO A 26 30.31 48.81 67.33
N ASP A 27 29.47 47.77 67.27
CA ASP A 27 29.63 46.45 67.89
C ASP A 27 30.21 45.39 66.94
N VAL A 28 30.47 45.74 65.67
CA VAL A 28 30.99 44.80 64.66
C VAL A 28 32.52 44.82 64.61
N SER A 29 33.15 43.63 64.65
CA SER A 29 34.61 43.51 64.55
C SER A 29 35.12 43.88 63.15
N ALA A 30 36.37 44.35 63.07
CA ALA A 30 36.99 44.75 61.81
C ALA A 30 37.00 43.64 60.75
N GLU A 31 37.26 42.38 61.13
CA GLU A 31 37.20 41.24 60.22
C GLU A 31 35.80 41.02 59.65
N ARG A 32 34.77 41.21 60.48
CA ARG A 32 33.38 41.00 60.10
C ARG A 32 32.88 42.13 59.21
N ALA A 33 33.27 43.38 59.49
CA ALA A 33 33.04 44.52 58.60
C ALA A 33 33.70 44.32 57.22
N LEU A 34 34.94 43.83 57.17
CA LEU A 34 35.64 43.51 55.92
C LEU A 34 34.95 42.41 55.12
N ALA A 35 34.45 41.37 55.79
CA ALA A 35 33.70 40.29 55.14
C ALA A 35 32.36 40.78 54.54
N LEU A 36 31.67 41.71 55.22
CA LEU A 36 30.41 42.29 54.75
C LEU A 36 30.61 43.20 53.53
N GLU A 37 31.67 44.01 53.50
CA GLU A 37 32.04 44.81 52.32
C GLU A 37 32.38 43.90 51.13
N LYS A 38 33.20 42.85 51.32
CA LYS A 38 33.47 41.87 50.26
C LYS A 38 32.21 41.17 49.75
N LEU A 39 31.27 40.82 50.64
CA LEU A 39 30.00 40.22 50.24
C LEU A 39 29.16 41.19 49.40
N LYS A 40 29.11 42.46 49.80
CA LYS A 40 28.40 43.53 49.10
C LYS A 40 28.97 43.78 47.71
N GLU A 41 30.30 43.84 47.57
CA GLU A 41 30.98 43.99 46.27
C GLU A 41 30.66 42.85 45.30
N ASN A 42 30.55 41.61 45.82
CA ASN A 42 30.27 40.43 44.99
C ASN A 42 28.77 40.18 44.73
N LEU A 43 27.88 40.85 45.45
CA LEU A 43 26.43 40.65 45.35
C LEU A 43 25.86 40.84 43.92
N PRO A 44 26.24 41.89 43.17
CA PRO A 44 25.80 42.07 41.79
C PRO A 44 26.26 40.92 40.87
N HIS A 45 27.47 40.41 41.09
CA HIS A 45 28.01 39.29 40.34
C HIS A 45 27.23 38.00 40.61
N PHE A 46 26.89 37.73 41.87
CA PHE A 46 26.06 36.58 42.24
C PHE A 46 24.64 36.68 41.65
N SER A 47 24.01 37.86 41.71
CA SER A 47 22.69 38.09 41.11
C SER A 47 22.67 37.84 39.60
N LEU A 48 23.66 38.40 38.89
CA LEU A 48 23.76 38.26 37.44
C LEU A 48 24.05 36.80 37.04
N THR A 49 24.96 36.14 37.76
CA THR A 49 25.31 34.74 37.52
C THR A 49 24.13 33.82 37.75
N LEU A 50 23.41 33.97 38.87
CA LEU A 50 22.23 33.16 39.15
C LEU A 50 21.17 33.33 38.05
N ARG A 51 20.87 34.56 37.64
CA ARG A 51 19.87 34.81 36.59
C ARG A 51 20.24 34.16 35.27
N ARG A 52 21.52 34.24 34.88
CA ARG A 52 22.03 33.57 33.69
C ARG A 52 21.85 32.06 33.80
N VAL A 53 22.28 31.46 34.92
CA VAL A 53 22.15 30.01 35.15
C VAL A 53 20.70 29.56 35.13
N MET A 54 19.77 30.31 35.73
CA MET A 54 18.34 30.00 35.69
C MET A 54 17.80 30.05 34.26
N LYS A 55 18.17 31.08 33.48
CA LYS A 55 17.78 31.20 32.09
C LYS A 55 18.33 30.05 31.23
N ASP A 56 19.61 29.73 31.40
CA ASP A 56 20.27 28.66 30.65
C ASP A 56 19.65 27.29 30.99
N LYS A 57 19.29 27.05 32.27
CA LYS A 57 18.56 25.84 32.69
C LYS A 57 17.17 25.76 32.06
N GLU A 58 16.39 26.84 32.11
CA GLU A 58 15.05 26.87 31.51
C GLU A 58 15.12 26.62 30.00
N GLU A 59 16.07 27.26 29.31
CA GLU A 59 16.30 27.05 27.89
C GLU A 59 16.70 25.60 27.59
N TYR A 60 17.58 25.01 28.41
CA TYR A 60 17.96 23.61 28.30
C TYR A 60 16.76 22.68 28.43
N PHE A 61 15.93 22.84 29.48
CA PHE A 61 14.76 21.98 29.68
C PHE A 61 13.72 22.15 28.57
N SER A 62 13.49 23.39 28.10
CA SER A 62 12.61 23.66 26.97
C SER A 62 13.10 22.97 25.69
N LYS A 63 14.40 23.04 25.39
CA LYS A 63 15.00 22.37 24.23
C LYS A 63 15.01 20.86 24.38
N ALA A 64 15.28 20.34 25.58
CA ALA A 64 15.26 18.91 25.86
C ALA A 64 13.85 18.33 25.66
N ALA A 65 12.82 19.01 26.16
CA ALA A 65 11.43 18.60 25.97
C ALA A 65 11.03 18.60 24.48
N LYS A 66 11.42 19.62 23.72
CA LYS A 66 11.21 19.66 22.26
C LYS A 66 11.93 18.51 21.55
N LYS A 67 13.18 18.24 21.92
CA LYS A 67 13.96 17.12 21.37
C LYS A 67 13.27 15.79 21.62
N THR A 68 12.82 15.54 22.86
CA THR A 68 12.11 14.28 23.20
C THR A 68 10.86 14.11 22.34
N ARG A 69 10.02 15.15 22.21
CA ARG A 69 8.82 15.08 21.36
C ARG A 69 9.15 14.75 19.90
N LEU A 70 10.15 15.39 19.33
CA LEU A 70 10.58 15.13 17.96
C LEU A 70 11.10 13.70 17.78
N VAL A 71 11.82 13.16 18.78
CA VAL A 71 12.28 11.77 18.75
C VAL A 71 11.08 10.80 18.80
N ASP A 72 10.10 11.04 19.67
CA ASP A 72 8.90 10.21 19.76
C ASP A 72 8.07 10.23 18.47
N GLU A 73 7.93 11.41 17.85
CA GLU A 73 7.28 11.56 16.53
C GLU A 73 8.04 10.80 15.44
N LEU A 74 9.37 10.94 15.40
CA LEU A 74 10.20 10.25 14.40
C LEU A 74 10.15 8.73 14.55
N ILE A 75 10.10 8.22 15.78
CA ILE A 75 9.92 6.78 16.04
C ILE A 75 8.58 6.30 15.46
N LYS A 76 7.48 7.00 15.75
CA LYS A 76 6.14 6.63 15.24
C LYS A 76 6.09 6.68 13.71
N ASP A 77 6.67 7.70 13.10
CA ASP A 77 6.73 7.82 11.64
C ASP A 77 7.55 6.69 11.02
N GLN A 78 8.65 6.28 11.68
CA GLN A 78 9.50 5.18 11.22
C GLN A 78 8.80 3.81 11.33
N GLU A 79 8.04 3.59 12.39
CA GLU A 79 7.19 2.40 12.55
C GLU A 79 6.14 2.35 11.44
N LEU A 80 5.40 3.44 11.23
CA LEU A 80 4.39 3.54 10.17
C LEU A 80 5.00 3.32 8.78
N TYR A 81 6.17 3.90 8.51
CA TYR A 81 6.87 3.69 7.24
C TYR A 81 7.20 2.21 7.01
N THR A 82 7.64 1.52 8.06
CA THR A 82 8.01 0.10 7.98
C THR A 82 6.77 -0.76 7.69
N ASP A 83 5.67 -0.52 8.39
CA ASP A 83 4.39 -1.21 8.18
C ASP A 83 3.87 -1.00 6.74
N LEU A 84 3.90 0.23 6.25
CA LEU A 84 3.49 0.56 4.89
C LEU A 84 4.39 -0.11 3.84
N LYS A 85 5.69 -0.17 4.09
CA LYS A 85 6.65 -0.83 3.21
C LYS A 85 6.37 -2.33 3.12
N ASP A 86 6.05 -2.99 4.23
CA ASP A 86 5.74 -4.41 4.28
C ASP A 86 4.39 -4.72 3.61
N CYS A 87 3.38 -3.86 3.84
CA CYS A 87 2.10 -3.95 3.15
C CYS A 87 2.27 -3.83 1.63
N ARG A 88 3.08 -2.86 1.17
CA ARG A 88 3.40 -2.69 -0.26
C ARG A 88 4.08 -3.92 -0.84
N GLY A 89 5.06 -4.51 -0.14
CA GLY A 89 5.71 -5.75 -0.57
C GLY A 89 4.73 -6.91 -0.73
N THR A 90 3.76 -7.02 0.18
CA THR A 90 2.70 -8.03 0.10
C THR A 90 1.80 -7.82 -1.13
N LEU A 91 1.43 -6.57 -1.41
CA LEU A 91 0.64 -6.22 -2.59
C LEU A 91 1.40 -6.52 -3.90
N ASP A 92 2.69 -6.19 -3.98
CA ASP A 92 3.51 -6.47 -5.16
C ASP A 92 3.56 -7.98 -5.47
N ILE A 93 3.62 -8.83 -4.45
CA ILE A 93 3.54 -10.30 -4.60
C ILE A 93 2.16 -10.72 -5.13
N GLN A 94 1.07 -10.16 -4.59
CA GLN A 94 -0.28 -10.48 -5.04
C GLN A 94 -0.52 -10.05 -6.49
N ILE A 95 -0.07 -8.85 -6.87
CA ILE A 95 -0.13 -8.33 -8.24
C ILE A 95 0.62 -9.26 -9.17
N SER A 96 1.83 -9.67 -8.81
CA SER A 96 2.64 -10.59 -9.62
C SER A 96 1.92 -11.94 -9.85
N LYS A 97 1.27 -12.50 -8.81
CA LYS A 97 0.47 -13.72 -8.93
C LYS A 97 -0.74 -13.54 -9.86
N LEU A 98 -1.44 -12.40 -9.76
CA LEU A 98 -2.59 -12.10 -10.64
C LEU A 98 -2.16 -11.93 -12.09
N VAL A 99 -1.04 -11.24 -12.34
CA VAL A 99 -0.47 -11.08 -13.68
C VAL A 99 -0.12 -12.44 -14.31
N ALA A 100 0.47 -13.36 -13.54
CA ALA A 100 0.76 -14.71 -14.01
C ALA A 100 -0.53 -15.46 -14.40
N LYS A 101 -1.54 -15.47 -13.51
CA LYS A 101 -2.84 -16.11 -13.79
C LYS A 101 -3.53 -15.51 -15.02
N MET A 102 -3.43 -14.21 -15.22
CA MET A 102 -4.00 -13.52 -16.39
C MET A 102 -3.32 -13.97 -17.68
N LYS A 103 -1.98 -14.08 -17.70
CA LYS A 103 -1.23 -14.60 -18.85
C LYS A 103 -1.64 -16.03 -19.17
N ASP A 104 -1.75 -16.89 -18.15
CA ASP A 104 -2.20 -18.27 -18.33
C ASP A 104 -3.62 -18.33 -18.92
N ALA A 105 -4.55 -17.53 -18.39
CA ALA A 105 -5.91 -17.45 -18.92
C ALA A 105 -5.93 -16.97 -20.38
N GLN A 106 -5.10 -15.98 -20.73
CA GLN A 106 -5.00 -15.47 -22.09
C GLN A 106 -4.47 -16.52 -23.07
N THR A 107 -3.50 -17.36 -22.66
CA THR A 107 -3.04 -18.48 -23.51
C THR A 107 -4.13 -19.52 -23.73
N LYS A 108 -4.93 -19.83 -22.71
CA LYS A 108 -6.07 -20.76 -22.83
C LYS A 108 -7.12 -20.24 -23.79
N ILE A 109 -7.43 -18.93 -23.74
CA ILE A 109 -8.37 -18.30 -24.68
C ILE A 109 -7.89 -18.48 -26.12
N LYS A 110 -6.61 -18.19 -26.41
CA LYS A 110 -6.05 -18.38 -27.76
C LYS A 110 -6.17 -19.83 -28.24
N ALA A 111 -5.86 -20.80 -27.37
CA ALA A 111 -6.00 -22.22 -27.71
C ALA A 111 -7.46 -22.60 -28.01
N ILE A 112 -8.43 -22.06 -27.27
CA ILE A 112 -9.87 -22.27 -27.53
C ILE A 112 -10.27 -21.67 -28.88
N GLU A 113 -9.81 -20.47 -29.21
CA GLU A 113 -10.10 -19.82 -30.50
C GLU A 113 -9.54 -20.63 -31.68
N GLU A 114 -8.32 -21.14 -31.56
CA GLU A 114 -7.70 -22.03 -32.56
C GLU A 114 -8.50 -23.32 -32.74
N GLN A 115 -8.92 -23.96 -31.64
CA GLN A 115 -9.76 -25.15 -31.68
C GLN A 115 -11.11 -24.87 -32.33
N LYS A 116 -11.75 -23.76 -31.99
CA LYS A 116 -13.03 -23.33 -32.59
C LYS A 116 -12.91 -23.16 -34.09
N LEU A 117 -11.83 -22.52 -34.56
CA LEU A 117 -11.58 -22.29 -35.98
C LEU A 117 -11.29 -23.60 -36.73
N SER A 118 -10.52 -24.50 -36.13
CA SER A 118 -10.26 -25.85 -36.66
C SER A 118 -11.55 -26.67 -36.78
N LEU A 119 -12.39 -26.65 -35.74
CA LEU A 119 -13.70 -27.32 -35.74
C LEU A 119 -14.64 -26.75 -36.80
N ALA A 120 -14.73 -25.43 -36.92
CA ALA A 120 -15.56 -24.77 -37.93
C ALA A 120 -15.16 -25.21 -39.35
N LYS A 121 -13.85 -25.23 -39.66
CA LYS A 121 -13.33 -25.72 -40.96
C LYS A 121 -13.71 -27.18 -41.21
N ARG A 122 -13.59 -28.03 -40.18
CA ARG A 122 -13.93 -29.46 -40.30
C ARG A 122 -15.43 -29.67 -40.52
N CYS A 123 -16.27 -28.94 -39.79
CA CYS A 123 -17.72 -29.00 -39.96
C CYS A 123 -18.14 -28.53 -41.35
N PHE A 124 -17.57 -27.41 -41.82
CA PHE A 124 -17.82 -26.91 -43.17
C PHE A 124 -17.44 -27.94 -44.24
N LYS A 125 -16.26 -28.57 -44.13
CA LYS A 125 -15.85 -29.64 -45.04
C LYS A 125 -16.82 -30.81 -45.03
N LYS A 126 -17.30 -31.25 -43.86
CA LYS A 126 -18.29 -32.34 -43.77
C LYS A 126 -19.64 -31.95 -44.36
N SER A 127 -20.13 -30.74 -44.09
CA SER A 127 -21.37 -30.22 -44.67
C SER A 127 -21.31 -30.24 -46.19
N SER A 128 -20.25 -29.69 -46.78
CA SER A 128 -20.10 -29.67 -48.24
C SER A 128 -19.99 -31.06 -48.89
N VAL A 129 -19.48 -32.06 -48.16
CA VAL A 129 -19.49 -33.46 -48.61
C VAL A 129 -20.89 -34.05 -48.52
N LEU A 130 -21.61 -33.77 -47.43
CA LEU A 130 -23.00 -34.23 -47.25
C LEU A 130 -23.90 -33.67 -48.34
N ASP A 131 -23.78 -32.37 -48.66
CA ASP A 131 -24.56 -31.73 -49.73
C ASP A 131 -24.36 -32.42 -51.09
N LYS A 132 -23.13 -32.87 -51.38
CA LYS A 132 -22.82 -33.62 -52.61
C LYS A 132 -23.47 -35.00 -52.60
N VAL A 133 -23.33 -35.74 -51.50
CA VAL A 133 -23.92 -37.08 -51.37
C VAL A 133 -25.45 -37.02 -51.44
N GLU A 134 -26.07 -36.01 -50.85
CA GLU A 134 -27.52 -35.82 -50.90
C GLU A 134 -28.01 -35.59 -52.34
N ALA A 135 -27.28 -34.76 -53.11
CA ALA A 135 -27.57 -34.53 -54.52
C ALA A 135 -27.45 -35.82 -55.35
N GLU A 136 -26.37 -36.60 -55.15
CA GLU A 136 -26.17 -37.90 -55.81
C GLU A 136 -27.26 -38.90 -55.43
N PHE A 137 -27.64 -38.95 -54.15
CA PHE A 137 -28.67 -39.85 -53.64
C PHE A 137 -30.04 -39.55 -54.24
N GLN A 138 -30.37 -38.27 -54.41
CA GLN A 138 -31.62 -37.86 -55.04
C GLN A 138 -31.70 -38.33 -56.50
N SER A 139 -30.61 -38.19 -57.27
CA SER A 139 -30.54 -38.74 -58.63
C SER A 139 -30.67 -40.27 -58.66
N LEU A 140 -30.04 -40.98 -57.71
CA LEU A 140 -30.16 -42.43 -57.60
C LEU A 140 -31.59 -42.88 -57.23
N LYS A 141 -32.30 -42.09 -56.42
CA LYS A 141 -33.68 -42.36 -56.06
C LYS A 141 -34.61 -42.32 -57.28
N GLU A 142 -34.45 -41.31 -58.14
CA GLU A 142 -35.21 -41.20 -59.39
C GLU A 142 -34.91 -42.38 -60.33
N LEU A 143 -33.64 -42.76 -60.47
CA LEU A 143 -33.24 -43.94 -61.25
C LEU A 143 -33.83 -45.25 -60.70
N LYS A 144 -33.92 -45.37 -59.36
CA LYS A 144 -34.52 -46.52 -58.71
C LYS A 144 -36.02 -46.61 -59.01
N GLU A 145 -36.75 -45.50 -58.88
CA GLU A 145 -38.19 -45.47 -59.17
C GLU A 145 -38.48 -45.86 -60.63
N LEU A 146 -37.64 -45.43 -61.57
CA LEU A 146 -37.71 -45.84 -62.98
C LEU A 146 -37.44 -47.35 -63.13
N ALA A 147 -36.39 -47.87 -62.51
CA ALA A 147 -36.03 -49.28 -62.57
C ALA A 147 -37.12 -50.18 -61.95
N ASP A 148 -37.72 -49.77 -60.84
CA ASP A 148 -38.82 -50.47 -60.18
C ASP A 148 -40.08 -50.50 -61.09
N SER A 149 -40.37 -49.40 -61.80
CA SER A 149 -41.47 -49.34 -62.78
C SER A 149 -41.23 -50.25 -63.98
N ASP A 150 -40.01 -50.24 -64.53
CA ASP A 150 -39.63 -51.11 -65.64
C ASP A 150 -39.69 -52.59 -65.24
N ALA A 151 -39.25 -52.94 -64.02
CA ALA A 151 -39.35 -54.29 -63.48
C ALA A 151 -40.82 -54.75 -63.38
N ALA A 152 -41.71 -53.92 -62.82
CA ALA A 152 -43.13 -54.23 -62.73
C ALA A 152 -43.78 -54.46 -64.10
N ARG A 153 -43.44 -53.63 -65.09
CA ARG A 153 -43.94 -53.77 -66.48
C ARG A 153 -43.48 -55.09 -67.11
N VAL A 154 -42.22 -55.48 -66.90
CA VAL A 154 -41.68 -56.76 -67.39
C VAL A 154 -42.41 -57.93 -66.74
N GLU A 155 -42.65 -57.89 -65.43
CA GLU A 155 -43.39 -58.94 -64.73
C GLU A 155 -44.84 -59.09 -65.23
N GLU A 156 -45.54 -57.98 -65.47
CA GLU A 156 -46.91 -57.99 -66.01
C GLU A 156 -46.96 -58.61 -67.41
N ASN A 157 -46.04 -58.20 -68.29
CA ASN A 157 -45.92 -58.76 -69.63
C ASN A 157 -45.62 -60.27 -69.58
N LEU A 158 -44.71 -60.70 -68.70
CA LEU A 158 -44.40 -62.14 -68.51
C LEU A 158 -45.63 -62.92 -68.05
N LYS A 159 -46.42 -62.40 -67.10
CA LYS A 159 -47.69 -63.02 -66.67
C LYS A 159 -48.67 -63.14 -67.83
N TYR A 160 -48.83 -62.09 -68.61
CA TYR A 160 -49.70 -62.08 -69.80
C TYR A 160 -49.27 -63.12 -70.83
N PHE A 161 -47.99 -63.15 -71.21
CA PHE A 161 -47.49 -64.17 -72.14
C PHE A 161 -47.65 -65.59 -71.59
N LYS A 162 -47.39 -65.79 -70.30
CA LYS A 162 -47.60 -67.10 -69.64
C LYS A 162 -49.07 -67.53 -69.70
N SER A 163 -50.02 -66.62 -69.52
CA SER A 163 -51.47 -66.90 -69.64
C SER A 163 -51.97 -67.16 -71.06
N LYS A 164 -51.18 -66.84 -72.10
CA LYS A 164 -51.51 -67.10 -73.50
C LYS A 164 -50.93 -68.40 -74.05
N ILE A 165 -49.91 -68.94 -73.38
CA ILE A 165 -49.18 -70.15 -73.80
C ILE A 165 -49.78 -71.41 -73.14
N ILE A 166 -50.48 -71.25 -72.01
CA ILE A 166 -51.25 -72.30 -71.31
C ILE A 166 -52.73 -72.13 -71.65
#